data_AF-A0A961ABS9-F1
#
_entry.id   AF-A0A961ABS9-F1
#
_cell.length_a   1.000
_cell.length_b   1.000
_cell.length_c   1.000
_cell.angle_alpha   90.00
_cell.angle_beta   90.00
_cell.angle_gamma   90.00
#
_symmetry.space_group_name_H-M   'P 1'
#
loop_
_entity.id
_entity.type
_entity.pdbx_description
1 polymer ?
#
loop_
_entity_poly.entity_id
_entity_poly.type
_entity_poly.pdbx_seq_one_letter_code
_entity_poly.pdbx_strand_id
1 'polypeptide(L)'
;MSNETSGPDINAIDSELGLNVYVGQRSRIGGIVGPAQTLKLGRHVAIGHDVTILAPHIEIGDYTVIHNHTLIYGYGPVSIGACCWVGQNAVLNCSDRLEIGRGCTISSYANLWTHFSGGDILQGCRFNSRKPLSLGEDCWIGVQCSVAPVAIGTRSLLLAGAVLTKDMPADSVWGGNPARDMTERMGRLFEPRSPVDKYNIMCALLDHFCEGAPQLQPGEELPAAEIGNWPNDGYERDGIMLTHSGLRHPAVSVFDTADRSYSATDSELEVRFMKWLLPLVRFYAREDGQL
;
A
#
# COMPACT_ATOMS: atom_id res chain seq x y z
N MET A 1 -15.00 -22.65 30.73
CA MET A 1 -13.97 -22.60 29.67
C MET A 1 -13.64 -21.15 29.46
N SER A 2 -12.51 -20.68 29.98
CA SER A 2 -12.04 -19.31 29.82
C SER A 2 -11.75 -19.09 28.34
N ASN A 3 -12.54 -18.23 27.68
CA ASN A 3 -12.16 -17.65 26.40
C ASN A 3 -10.98 -16.70 26.66
N GLU A 4 -9.77 -17.26 26.76
CA GLU A 4 -8.57 -16.44 26.66
C GLU A 4 -8.54 -15.87 25.24
N THR A 5 -8.79 -14.56 25.14
CA THR A 5 -8.51 -13.81 23.92
C THR A 5 -7.00 -13.86 23.71
N SER A 6 -6.52 -14.83 22.94
CA SER A 6 -5.11 -14.94 22.61
C SER A 6 -4.67 -13.68 21.85
N GLY A 7 -3.58 -13.06 22.34
CA GLY A 7 -2.92 -11.96 21.66
C GLY A 7 -2.37 -12.37 20.29
N PRO A 8 -1.80 -11.44 19.53
CA PRO A 8 -1.11 -11.78 18.30
C PRO A 8 0.09 -12.71 18.56
N ASP A 9 0.31 -13.67 17.66
CA ASP A 9 1.46 -14.58 17.64
C ASP A 9 2.42 -14.17 16.52
N ILE A 10 3.61 -13.69 16.88
CA ILE A 10 4.64 -13.26 15.93
C ILE A 10 5.88 -14.11 16.16
N ASN A 11 6.31 -14.84 15.14
CA ASN A 11 7.43 -15.79 15.22
C ASN A 11 8.36 -15.66 14.01
N ALA A 12 9.50 -15.01 14.20
CA ALA A 12 10.54 -14.81 13.19
C ALA A 12 11.93 -14.94 13.81
N ILE A 13 12.92 -15.36 13.01
CA ILE A 13 14.33 -15.45 13.42
C ILE A 13 14.94 -14.06 13.47
N ASP A 14 14.77 -13.29 12.41
CA ASP A 14 15.18 -11.89 12.31
C ASP A 14 13.95 -11.01 12.10
N SER A 15 13.81 -9.96 12.92
CA SER A 15 12.64 -9.10 12.91
C SER A 15 12.98 -7.63 13.10
N GLU A 16 12.49 -6.81 12.18
CA GLU A 16 12.54 -5.34 12.22
C GLU A 16 11.11 -4.79 12.23
N LEU A 17 10.74 -4.09 13.31
CA LEU A 17 9.42 -3.49 13.47
C LEU A 17 9.55 -1.98 13.54
N GLY A 18 8.89 -1.28 12.62
CA GLY A 18 8.83 0.16 12.56
C GLY A 18 8.02 0.78 13.70
N LEU A 19 8.04 2.10 13.75
CA LEU A 19 7.30 2.87 14.75
C LEU A 19 5.78 2.59 14.65
N ASN A 20 5.10 2.41 15.79
CA ASN A 20 3.64 2.32 15.88
C ASN A 20 3.01 1.21 15.01
N VAL A 21 3.68 0.06 14.87
CA VAL A 21 3.10 -1.15 14.28
C VAL A 21 1.98 -1.68 15.18
N TYR A 22 0.82 -1.97 14.57
CA TYR A 22 -0.32 -2.59 15.23
C TYR A 22 -0.60 -3.97 14.64
N VAL A 23 -0.78 -4.98 15.51
CA VAL A 23 -1.23 -6.32 15.12
C VAL A 23 -2.42 -6.73 15.99
N GLY A 24 -3.56 -6.99 15.35
CA GLY A 24 -4.80 -7.34 16.02
C GLY A 24 -4.77 -8.71 16.68
N GLN A 25 -5.69 -8.90 17.63
CA GLN A 25 -5.88 -10.18 18.34
C GLN A 25 -6.09 -11.37 17.38
N ARG A 26 -5.66 -12.55 17.81
CA ARG A 26 -5.74 -13.82 17.06
C ARG A 26 -5.04 -13.81 15.69
N SER A 27 -4.26 -12.78 15.39
CA SER A 27 -3.43 -12.75 14.19
C SER A 27 -2.13 -13.51 14.41
N ARG A 28 -1.64 -14.15 13.35
CA ARG A 28 -0.43 -14.97 13.36
C ARG A 28 0.50 -14.54 12.24
N ILE A 29 1.77 -14.30 12.56
CA ILE A 29 2.82 -13.93 11.60
C ILE A 29 4.01 -14.87 11.83
N GLY A 30 4.46 -15.59 10.80
CA GLY A 30 5.64 -16.44 10.91
C GLY A 30 5.90 -17.28 9.67
N GLY A 31 6.57 -18.42 9.82
CA GLY A 31 6.79 -19.37 8.74
C GLY A 31 5.64 -20.37 8.63
N ILE A 32 5.49 -21.01 7.45
CA ILE A 32 4.58 -22.15 7.31
C ILE A 32 4.97 -23.27 8.28
N VAL A 33 6.28 -23.55 8.36
CA VAL A 33 6.87 -24.52 9.29
C VAL A 33 7.87 -23.76 10.16
N GLY A 34 7.53 -23.53 11.41
CA GLY A 34 8.39 -22.81 12.36
C GLY A 34 8.40 -21.28 12.15
N PRO A 35 9.47 -20.59 12.58
CA PRO A 35 9.58 -19.13 12.44
C PRO A 35 9.74 -18.70 10.98
N ALA A 36 9.34 -17.47 10.67
CA ALA A 36 9.81 -16.80 9.45
C ALA A 36 11.33 -16.60 9.55
N GLN A 37 12.04 -16.63 8.43
CA GLN A 37 13.47 -16.29 8.40
C GLN A 37 13.65 -14.80 8.65
N THR A 38 12.88 -13.96 7.93
CA THR A 38 12.91 -12.50 8.11
C THR A 38 11.50 -11.93 8.17
N LEU A 39 11.30 -10.95 9.05
CA LEU A 39 10.08 -10.15 9.17
C LEU A 39 10.44 -8.67 9.23
N LYS A 40 10.01 -7.89 8.26
CA LYS A 40 10.14 -6.43 8.25
C LYS A 40 8.77 -5.78 8.14
N LEU A 41 8.38 -5.04 9.18
CA LEU A 41 7.17 -4.23 9.18
C LEU A 41 7.58 -2.76 9.25
N GLY A 42 7.12 -1.96 8.29
CA GLY A 42 7.36 -0.53 8.23
C GLY A 42 6.61 0.25 9.32
N ARG A 43 6.81 1.56 9.32
CA ARG A 43 6.18 2.51 10.24
C ARG A 43 4.67 2.52 10.06
N HIS A 44 3.92 2.57 11.15
CA HIS A 44 2.46 2.69 11.15
C HIS A 44 1.71 1.59 10.38
N VAL A 45 2.34 0.43 10.16
CA VAL A 45 1.67 -0.74 9.61
C VAL A 45 0.56 -1.18 10.57
N ALA A 46 -0.63 -1.43 10.02
CA ALA A 46 -1.78 -1.90 10.79
C ALA A 46 -2.28 -3.23 10.24
N ILE A 47 -2.12 -4.28 11.03
CA ILE A 47 -2.63 -5.62 10.74
C ILE A 47 -3.84 -5.85 11.64
N GLY A 48 -4.98 -6.16 11.03
CA GLY A 48 -6.25 -6.37 11.70
C GLY A 48 -6.28 -7.64 12.55
N HIS A 49 -7.49 -8.03 12.95
CA HIS A 49 -7.76 -9.23 13.74
C HIS A 49 -7.89 -10.48 12.86
N ASP A 50 -7.56 -11.65 13.41
CA ASP A 50 -7.69 -12.93 12.72
C ASP A 50 -6.94 -12.98 11.37
N VAL A 51 -5.84 -12.22 11.25
CA VAL A 51 -5.00 -12.21 10.05
C VAL A 51 -3.92 -13.27 10.18
N THR A 52 -3.71 -14.07 9.14
CA THR A 52 -2.63 -15.07 9.13
C THR A 52 -1.64 -14.76 8.00
N ILE A 53 -0.37 -14.56 8.35
CA ILE A 53 0.74 -14.31 7.41
C ILE A 53 1.82 -15.37 7.64
N LEU A 54 1.95 -16.31 6.70
CA LEU A 54 2.88 -17.45 6.80
C LEU A 54 3.80 -17.52 5.59
N ALA A 55 5.01 -16.99 5.70
CA ALA A 55 6.02 -16.99 4.64
C ALA A 55 7.45 -16.98 5.23
N PRO A 56 8.46 -17.48 4.50
CA PRO A 56 9.84 -17.44 4.98
C PRO A 56 10.39 -16.02 5.08
N HIS A 57 10.02 -15.12 4.16
CA HIS A 57 10.46 -13.73 4.15
C HIS A 57 9.24 -12.83 3.97
N ILE A 58 9.02 -11.94 4.92
CA ILE A 58 7.86 -11.05 4.97
C ILE A 58 8.34 -9.61 5.04
N GLU A 59 7.95 -8.79 4.07
CA GLU A 59 8.16 -7.34 4.08
C GLU A 59 6.84 -6.61 3.84
N ILE A 60 6.50 -5.67 4.71
CA ILE A 60 5.32 -4.81 4.60
C ILE A 60 5.75 -3.37 4.85
N GLY A 61 5.60 -2.50 3.86
CA GLY A 61 6.03 -1.11 3.91
C GLY A 61 5.13 -0.19 4.74
N ASP A 62 5.63 1.02 4.99
CA ASP A 62 5.00 2.02 5.86
C ASP A 62 3.54 2.30 5.53
N TYR A 63 2.72 2.54 6.56
CA TYR A 63 1.30 2.88 6.45
C TYR A 63 0.43 1.87 5.69
N THR A 64 0.93 0.65 5.46
CA THR A 64 0.12 -0.42 4.86
C THR A 64 -0.84 -1.00 5.88
N VAL A 65 -2.09 -1.19 5.43
CA VAL A 65 -3.17 -1.76 6.22
C VAL A 65 -3.58 -3.12 5.67
N ILE A 66 -3.57 -4.14 6.53
CA ILE A 66 -4.09 -5.48 6.23
C ILE A 66 -5.33 -5.71 7.09
N HIS A 67 -6.49 -5.79 6.45
CA HIS A 67 -7.76 -5.92 7.16
C HIS A 67 -8.04 -7.34 7.66
N ASN A 68 -9.01 -7.43 8.58
CA ASN A 68 -9.38 -8.64 9.30
C ASN A 68 -9.61 -9.85 8.39
N HIS A 69 -9.32 -11.04 8.90
CA HIS A 69 -9.55 -12.33 8.24
C HIS A 69 -8.77 -12.52 6.93
N THR A 70 -7.76 -11.71 6.66
CA THR A 70 -6.88 -11.87 5.50
C THR A 70 -5.92 -13.03 5.71
N LEU A 71 -5.68 -13.81 4.66
CA LEU A 71 -4.73 -14.91 4.64
C LEU A 71 -3.63 -14.66 3.61
N ILE A 72 -2.40 -14.55 4.07
CA ILE A 72 -1.19 -14.44 3.24
C ILE A 72 -0.33 -15.67 3.53
N TYR A 73 -0.06 -16.52 2.54
CA TYR A 73 0.66 -17.77 2.84
C TYR A 73 1.36 -18.39 1.64
N GLY A 74 2.52 -18.99 1.91
CA GLY A 74 3.26 -19.74 0.90
C GLY A 74 4.71 -19.99 1.28
N TYR A 75 5.41 -20.71 0.40
CA TYR A 75 6.80 -21.12 0.60
C TYR A 75 7.81 -20.14 -0.02
N GLY A 76 7.32 -19.14 -0.76
CA GLY A 76 8.09 -18.06 -1.37
C GLY A 76 8.00 -16.76 -0.57
N PRO A 77 8.85 -15.78 -0.90
CA PRO A 77 8.86 -14.48 -0.24
C PRO A 77 7.62 -13.65 -0.60
N VAL A 78 7.21 -12.78 0.32
CA VAL A 78 6.17 -11.77 0.11
C VAL A 78 6.71 -10.38 0.43
N SER A 79 6.52 -9.44 -0.50
CA SER A 79 6.82 -8.02 -0.29
C SER A 79 5.60 -7.18 -0.69
N ILE A 80 5.14 -6.36 0.24
CA ILE A 80 4.02 -5.42 0.06
C ILE A 80 4.55 -4.02 0.34
N GLY A 81 4.53 -3.14 -0.67
CA GLY A 81 5.05 -1.78 -0.56
C GLY A 81 4.26 -0.88 0.40
N ALA A 82 4.74 0.36 0.57
CA ALA A 82 4.12 1.35 1.45
C ALA A 82 2.73 1.80 0.98
N CYS A 83 1.91 2.27 1.92
CA CYS A 83 0.57 2.82 1.72
C CYS A 83 -0.35 1.86 0.94
N CYS A 84 -0.22 0.55 1.14
CA CYS A 84 -1.11 -0.43 0.53
C CYS A 84 -2.35 -0.67 1.39
N TRP A 85 -3.43 -1.06 0.72
CA TRP A 85 -4.67 -1.48 1.39
C TRP A 85 -5.01 -2.90 0.98
N VAL A 86 -5.07 -3.83 1.93
CA VAL A 86 -5.51 -5.21 1.71
C VAL A 86 -6.82 -5.44 2.45
N GLY A 87 -7.90 -5.63 1.71
CA GLY A 87 -9.26 -5.72 2.23
C GLY A 87 -9.57 -7.02 2.95
N GLN A 88 -10.67 -7.00 3.71
CA GLN A 88 -11.09 -8.15 4.52
C GLN A 88 -11.25 -9.42 3.67
N ASN A 89 -10.89 -10.56 4.25
CA ASN A 89 -11.04 -11.88 3.63
C ASN A 89 -10.29 -12.03 2.30
N ALA A 90 -9.30 -11.19 2.01
CA ALA A 90 -8.42 -11.41 0.85
C ALA A 90 -7.53 -12.63 1.09
N VAL A 91 -7.20 -13.34 0.02
CA VAL A 91 -6.25 -14.45 0.04
C VAL A 91 -5.09 -14.12 -0.90
N LEU A 92 -3.89 -14.05 -0.34
CA LEU A 92 -2.66 -13.71 -1.05
C LEU A 92 -1.71 -14.90 -0.94
N ASN A 93 -1.63 -15.71 -2.00
CA ASN A 93 -0.73 -16.85 -2.00
C ASN A 93 0.68 -16.46 -2.51
N CYS A 94 1.70 -16.85 -1.76
CA CYS A 94 3.11 -16.74 -2.11
C CYS A 94 3.81 -18.11 -2.17
N SER A 95 3.18 -19.12 -2.80
CA SER A 95 3.86 -20.41 -3.09
C SER A 95 5.08 -20.25 -4.01
N ASP A 96 5.06 -19.20 -4.83
CA ASP A 96 6.21 -18.55 -5.46
C ASP A 96 6.25 -17.08 -4.96
N ARG A 97 7.13 -16.25 -5.50
CA ARG A 97 7.29 -14.84 -5.09
C ARG A 97 6.02 -14.02 -5.36
N LEU A 98 5.56 -13.29 -4.34
CA LEU A 98 4.51 -12.29 -4.43
C LEU A 98 5.09 -10.90 -4.17
N GLU A 99 4.96 -10.01 -5.15
CA GLU A 99 5.43 -8.62 -5.07
C GLU A 99 4.27 -7.66 -5.33
N ILE A 100 4.01 -6.76 -4.39
CA ILE A 100 2.99 -5.71 -4.52
C ILE A 100 3.68 -4.36 -4.34
N GLY A 101 3.67 -3.53 -5.40
CA GLY A 101 4.24 -2.18 -5.36
C GLY A 101 3.51 -1.27 -4.37
N ARG A 102 4.10 -0.12 -4.07
CA ARG A 102 3.51 0.89 -3.18
C ARG A 102 2.20 1.45 -3.74
N GLY A 103 1.32 1.90 -2.86
CA GLY A 103 0.06 2.53 -3.25
C GLY A 103 -0.96 1.58 -3.88
N CYS A 104 -0.79 0.27 -3.73
CA CYS A 104 -1.78 -0.68 -4.24
C CYS A 104 -3.03 -0.78 -3.36
N THR A 105 -4.14 -1.17 -3.97
CA THR A 105 -5.37 -1.56 -3.26
C THR A 105 -5.77 -2.95 -3.72
N ILE A 106 -5.76 -3.90 -2.79
CA ILE A 106 -6.29 -5.26 -2.97
C ILE A 106 -7.63 -5.30 -2.28
N SER A 107 -8.71 -5.32 -3.05
CA SER A 107 -10.04 -5.19 -2.46
C SER A 107 -10.47 -6.43 -1.67
N SER A 108 -11.49 -6.29 -0.82
CA SER A 108 -12.01 -7.42 -0.02
C SER A 108 -12.38 -8.62 -0.89
N TYR A 109 -12.16 -9.83 -0.36
CA TYR A 109 -12.39 -11.10 -1.05
C TYR A 109 -11.61 -11.30 -2.37
N ALA A 110 -10.61 -10.48 -2.68
CA ALA A 110 -9.73 -10.74 -3.81
C ALA A 110 -8.79 -11.92 -3.52
N ASN A 111 -8.58 -12.78 -4.51
CA ASN A 111 -7.73 -13.97 -4.41
C ASN A 111 -6.59 -13.88 -5.43
N LEU A 112 -5.36 -13.80 -4.95
CA LEU A 112 -4.14 -13.67 -5.73
C LEU A 112 -3.29 -14.94 -5.60
N TRP A 113 -2.93 -15.53 -6.73
CA TRP A 113 -2.24 -16.83 -6.77
C TRP A 113 -0.87 -16.75 -7.42
N THR A 114 0.11 -17.43 -6.84
CA THR A 114 1.46 -17.65 -7.40
C THR A 114 1.70 -19.10 -7.83
N HIS A 115 0.65 -19.94 -7.78
CA HIS A 115 0.72 -21.31 -8.27
C HIS A 115 -0.60 -21.76 -8.88
N PHE A 116 -0.50 -22.82 -9.66
CA PHE A 116 -1.60 -23.68 -10.07
C PHE A 116 -1.09 -25.12 -9.99
N SER A 117 -1.26 -25.73 -8.83
CA SER A 117 -0.77 -27.08 -8.51
C SER A 117 -1.71 -27.74 -7.50
N GLY A 118 -2.24 -28.91 -7.85
CA GLY A 118 -3.13 -29.66 -6.95
C GLY A 118 -3.49 -31.07 -7.43
N GLY A 119 -3.26 -31.39 -8.71
CA GLY A 119 -3.47 -32.75 -9.21
C GLY A 119 -2.25 -33.66 -9.01
N ASP A 120 -2.50 -34.98 -8.98
CA ASP A 120 -1.48 -36.00 -8.81
C ASP A 120 -0.65 -36.20 -10.09
N ILE A 121 0.63 -35.80 -10.03
CA ILE A 121 1.58 -35.92 -11.15
C ILE A 121 1.87 -37.38 -11.47
N LEU A 122 1.86 -38.29 -10.49
CA LEU A 122 2.05 -39.72 -10.72
C LEU A 122 0.90 -40.31 -11.55
N GLN A 123 -0.31 -39.73 -11.47
CA GLN A 123 -1.46 -40.09 -12.30
C GLN A 123 -1.49 -39.35 -13.64
N GLY A 124 -0.43 -38.60 -13.99
CA GLY A 124 -0.33 -37.87 -15.25
C GLY A 124 -0.95 -36.48 -15.23
N CYS A 125 -1.17 -35.87 -14.05
CA CYS A 125 -1.58 -34.46 -13.99
C CYS A 125 -0.54 -33.57 -14.69
N ARG A 126 -1.01 -32.83 -15.70
CA ARG A 126 -0.17 -31.90 -16.49
C ARG A 126 -0.11 -30.49 -15.89
N PHE A 127 -0.94 -30.21 -14.88
CA PHE A 127 -1.11 -28.89 -14.29
C PHE A 127 -0.39 -28.82 -12.94
N ASN A 128 0.91 -28.54 -13.01
CA ASN A 128 1.76 -28.29 -11.85
C ASN A 128 2.73 -27.15 -12.18
N SER A 129 2.30 -25.91 -11.93
CA SER A 129 3.10 -24.73 -12.22
C SER A 129 3.13 -23.76 -11.04
N ARG A 130 4.27 -23.10 -10.88
CA ARG A 130 4.49 -21.96 -9.97
C ARG A 130 5.14 -20.85 -10.77
N LYS A 131 4.67 -19.63 -10.57
CA LYS A 131 5.21 -18.42 -11.20
C LYS A 131 5.01 -17.25 -10.25
N PRO A 132 5.88 -16.23 -10.31
CA PRO A 132 5.67 -15.04 -9.52
C PRO A 132 4.37 -14.32 -9.93
N LEU A 133 3.82 -13.56 -8.99
CA LEU A 133 2.77 -12.59 -9.21
C LEU A 133 3.31 -11.23 -8.78
N SER A 134 3.30 -10.26 -9.69
CA SER A 134 3.78 -8.91 -9.42
C SER A 134 2.74 -7.86 -9.78
N LEU A 135 2.58 -6.87 -8.90
CA LEU A 135 1.80 -5.66 -9.13
C LEU A 135 2.75 -4.47 -9.10
N GLY A 136 2.70 -3.64 -10.14
CA GLY A 136 3.35 -2.33 -10.15
C GLY A 136 2.73 -1.36 -9.14
N GLU A 137 3.24 -0.15 -9.08
CA GLU A 137 2.73 0.87 -8.16
C GLU A 137 1.29 1.29 -8.50
N ASP A 138 0.54 1.75 -7.50
CA ASP A 138 -0.79 2.33 -7.69
C ASP A 138 -1.80 1.42 -8.43
N CYS A 139 -1.65 0.10 -8.31
CA CYS A 139 -2.61 -0.85 -8.88
C CYS A 139 -3.85 -0.99 -7.98
N TRP A 140 -5.01 -1.17 -8.58
CA TRP A 140 -6.25 -1.46 -7.87
C TRP A 140 -6.87 -2.76 -8.37
N ILE A 141 -6.89 -3.75 -7.49
CA ILE A 141 -7.59 -5.02 -7.69
C ILE A 141 -8.96 -4.91 -7.06
N GLY A 142 -10.02 -4.98 -7.86
CA GLY A 142 -11.40 -4.83 -7.45
C GLY A 142 -11.90 -5.96 -6.54
N VAL A 143 -13.02 -5.72 -5.87
CA VAL A 143 -13.63 -6.68 -4.92
C VAL A 143 -13.91 -8.02 -5.62
N GLN A 144 -13.70 -9.13 -4.92
CA GLN A 144 -13.98 -10.49 -5.43
C GLN A 144 -13.27 -10.87 -6.74
N CYS A 145 -12.11 -10.25 -7.06
CA CYS A 145 -11.31 -10.68 -8.20
C CYS A 145 -10.57 -12.00 -7.93
N SER A 146 -10.27 -12.73 -9.01
CA SER A 146 -9.33 -13.87 -8.98
C SER A 146 -8.18 -13.60 -9.95
N VAL A 147 -6.95 -13.70 -9.46
CA VAL A 147 -5.74 -13.35 -10.22
C VAL A 147 -4.81 -14.55 -10.30
N ALA A 148 -4.56 -15.01 -11.53
CA ALA A 148 -3.57 -16.04 -11.82
C ALA A 148 -2.12 -15.52 -11.62
N PRO A 149 -1.11 -16.39 -11.64
CA PRO A 149 0.30 -15.98 -11.59
C PRO A 149 0.71 -15.17 -12.84
N VAL A 150 0.61 -13.84 -12.77
CA VAL A 150 0.82 -12.90 -13.89
C VAL A 150 1.54 -11.62 -13.43
N ALA A 151 1.98 -10.79 -14.36
CA ALA A 151 2.45 -9.44 -14.08
C ALA A 151 1.34 -8.40 -14.35
N ILE A 152 1.15 -7.48 -13.42
CA ILE A 152 0.21 -6.35 -13.52
C ILE A 152 1.02 -5.06 -13.50
N GLY A 153 1.03 -4.33 -14.62
CA GLY A 153 1.77 -3.08 -14.74
C GLY A 153 1.20 -1.95 -13.87
N THR A 154 2.02 -0.97 -13.51
CA THR A 154 1.68 0.21 -12.69
C THR A 154 0.39 0.94 -13.14
N ARG A 155 -0.33 1.57 -12.20
CA ARG A 155 -1.52 2.42 -12.43
C ARG A 155 -2.69 1.71 -13.11
N SER A 156 -2.82 0.43 -12.78
CA SER A 156 -3.72 -0.50 -13.42
C SER A 156 -4.96 -0.81 -12.58
N LEU A 157 -6.11 -1.02 -13.21
CA LEU A 157 -7.36 -1.37 -12.52
C LEU A 157 -7.91 -2.70 -13.04
N LEU A 158 -8.09 -3.67 -12.14
CA LEU A 158 -8.89 -4.87 -12.40
C LEU A 158 -10.28 -4.68 -11.78
N LEU A 159 -11.32 -4.62 -12.60
CA LEU A 159 -12.69 -4.37 -12.17
C LEU A 159 -13.26 -5.52 -11.32
N ALA A 160 -14.20 -5.19 -10.44
CA ALA A 160 -14.84 -6.12 -9.52
C ALA A 160 -15.30 -7.42 -10.18
N GLY A 161 -15.05 -8.55 -9.50
CA GLY A 161 -15.46 -9.89 -9.95
C GLY A 161 -14.68 -10.43 -11.16
N ALA A 162 -13.64 -9.75 -11.63
CA ALA A 162 -12.88 -10.19 -12.80
C ALA A 162 -11.94 -11.37 -12.50
N VAL A 163 -11.68 -12.18 -13.53
CA VAL A 163 -10.75 -13.32 -13.49
C VAL A 163 -9.58 -13.06 -14.41
N LEU A 164 -8.46 -12.59 -13.85
CA LEU A 164 -7.27 -12.26 -14.61
C LEU A 164 -6.42 -13.52 -14.84
N THR A 165 -6.16 -13.82 -16.11
CA THR A 165 -5.50 -15.06 -16.56
C THR A 165 -4.26 -14.83 -17.41
N LYS A 166 -3.92 -13.57 -17.70
CA LYS A 166 -2.75 -13.15 -18.47
C LYS A 166 -2.25 -11.81 -17.95
N ASP A 167 -1.01 -11.48 -18.29
CA ASP A 167 -0.38 -10.22 -17.91
C ASP A 167 -1.21 -9.01 -18.37
N MET A 168 -1.17 -7.97 -17.54
CA MET A 168 -1.91 -6.73 -17.72
C MET A 168 -0.93 -5.57 -17.92
N PRO A 169 -0.96 -4.86 -19.06
CA PRO A 169 -0.10 -3.70 -19.30
C PRO A 169 -0.33 -2.59 -18.28
N ALA A 170 0.68 -1.73 -18.08
CA ALA A 170 0.53 -0.53 -17.27
C ALA A 170 -0.57 0.40 -17.81
N ASP A 171 -1.14 1.21 -16.91
CA ASP A 171 -2.17 2.21 -17.22
C ASP A 171 -3.42 1.64 -17.90
N SER A 172 -3.74 0.37 -17.67
CA SER A 172 -4.88 -0.29 -18.30
C SER A 172 -5.98 -0.64 -17.30
N VAL A 173 -7.21 -0.77 -17.81
CA VAL A 173 -8.39 -1.16 -17.04
C VAL A 173 -8.96 -2.43 -17.63
N TRP A 174 -9.06 -3.49 -16.85
CA TRP A 174 -9.53 -4.80 -17.32
C TRP A 174 -10.72 -5.30 -16.50
N GLY A 175 -11.60 -6.07 -17.13
CA GLY A 175 -12.77 -6.64 -16.45
C GLY A 175 -13.32 -7.89 -17.13
N GLY A 176 -14.19 -8.61 -16.41
CA GLY A 176 -14.87 -9.82 -16.89
C GLY A 176 -14.20 -11.14 -16.52
N ASN A 177 -14.82 -12.25 -16.93
CA ASN A 177 -14.34 -13.60 -16.70
C ASN A 177 -14.38 -14.41 -18.01
N PRO A 178 -13.23 -14.70 -18.65
CA PRO A 178 -11.89 -14.19 -18.30
C PRO A 178 -11.77 -12.68 -18.55
N ALA A 179 -10.89 -12.02 -17.81
CA ALA A 179 -10.69 -10.57 -17.91
C ALA A 179 -10.19 -10.16 -19.31
N ARG A 180 -10.69 -9.03 -19.78
CA ARG A 180 -10.34 -8.39 -21.06
C ARG A 180 -10.08 -6.91 -20.85
N ASP A 181 -9.28 -6.35 -21.73
CA ASP A 181 -9.02 -4.91 -21.75
C ASP A 181 -10.33 -4.14 -21.99
N MET A 182 -10.60 -3.17 -21.13
CA MET A 182 -11.75 -2.26 -21.15
C MET A 182 -11.30 -0.79 -21.12
N THR A 183 -10.01 -0.51 -21.31
CA THR A 183 -9.40 0.83 -21.12
C THR A 183 -10.07 1.88 -22.00
N GLU A 184 -10.28 1.59 -23.28
CA GLU A 184 -10.95 2.53 -24.20
C GLU A 184 -12.39 2.86 -23.78
N ARG A 185 -13.08 1.91 -23.15
CA ARG A 185 -14.47 2.05 -22.73
C ARG A 185 -14.61 2.75 -21.38
N MET A 186 -13.69 2.49 -20.45
CA MET A 186 -13.77 2.95 -19.06
C MET A 186 -12.95 4.21 -18.78
N GLY A 187 -11.99 4.54 -19.65
CA GLY A 187 -10.92 5.48 -19.33
C GLY A 187 -9.83 4.82 -18.50
N ARG A 188 -8.79 5.58 -18.16
CA ARG A 188 -7.69 5.12 -17.31
C ARG A 188 -8.02 5.38 -15.83
N LEU A 189 -7.34 4.67 -14.94
CA LEU A 189 -7.48 4.89 -13.49
C LEU A 189 -7.00 6.29 -13.08
N PHE A 190 -5.94 6.79 -13.72
CA PHE A 190 -5.35 8.09 -13.44
C PHE A 190 -5.32 8.95 -14.69
N GLU A 191 -5.81 10.18 -14.54
CA GLU A 191 -5.60 11.24 -15.52
C GLU A 191 -4.39 12.09 -15.13
N PRO A 192 -3.58 12.56 -16.09
CA PRO A 192 -2.50 13.50 -15.81
C PRO A 192 -3.04 14.77 -15.13
N ARG A 193 -2.31 15.27 -14.13
CA ARG A 193 -2.59 16.55 -13.45
C ARG A 193 -1.35 17.43 -13.45
N SER A 194 -1.54 18.72 -13.66
CA SER A 194 -0.43 19.69 -13.58
C SER A 194 0.10 19.77 -12.14
N PRO A 195 1.38 20.11 -11.94
CA PRO A 195 1.93 20.29 -10.60
C PRO A 195 1.16 21.33 -9.77
N VAL A 196 0.70 22.42 -10.41
CA VAL A 196 -0.12 23.46 -9.76
C VAL A 196 -1.46 22.91 -9.30
N ASP A 197 -2.12 22.07 -10.10
CA ASP A 197 -3.38 21.44 -9.68
C ASP A 197 -3.18 20.51 -8.49
N LYS A 198 -2.10 19.71 -8.49
CA LYS A 198 -1.76 18.82 -7.37
C LYS A 198 -1.52 19.63 -6.09
N TYR A 199 -0.79 20.75 -6.18
CA TYR A 199 -0.56 21.67 -5.07
C TYR A 199 -1.86 22.25 -4.52
N ASN A 200 -2.72 22.80 -5.37
CA ASN A 200 -3.98 23.40 -4.94
C ASN A 200 -4.89 22.37 -4.25
N ILE A 201 -4.92 21.13 -4.75
CA ILE A 201 -5.66 20.04 -4.10
C ILE A 201 -5.07 19.75 -2.72
N MET A 202 -3.75 19.69 -2.60
CA MET A 202 -3.10 19.44 -1.33
C MET A 202 -3.34 20.56 -0.31
N CYS A 203 -3.28 21.83 -0.72
CA CYS A 203 -3.64 22.97 0.14
C CYS A 203 -5.09 22.86 0.61
N ALA A 204 -6.03 22.58 -0.28
CA ALA A 204 -7.44 22.41 0.09
C ALA A 204 -7.65 21.24 1.06
N LEU A 205 -6.88 20.15 0.93
CA LEU A 205 -6.92 19.03 1.88
C LEU A 205 -6.33 19.41 3.25
N LEU A 206 -5.24 20.18 3.29
CA LEU A 206 -4.69 20.72 4.53
C LEU A 206 -5.69 21.64 5.24
N ASP A 207 -6.31 22.57 4.49
CA ASP A 207 -7.35 23.46 5.02
C ASP A 207 -8.52 22.66 5.61
N HIS A 208 -9.00 21.66 4.87
CA HIS A 208 -10.10 20.81 5.33
C HIS A 208 -9.74 19.99 6.59
N PHE A 209 -8.51 19.48 6.68
CA PHE A 209 -8.03 18.81 7.88
C PHE A 209 -8.00 19.77 9.09
N CYS A 210 -7.64 21.03 8.88
CA CYS A 210 -7.61 22.06 9.92
C CYS A 210 -9.02 22.46 10.39
N GLU A 211 -9.98 22.60 9.47
CA GLU A 211 -11.39 22.89 9.79
C GLU A 211 -12.04 21.80 10.63
N GLY A 212 -11.65 20.53 10.42
CA GLY A 212 -12.17 19.34 11.12
C GLY A 212 -11.67 19.13 12.56
N ALA A 213 -10.89 20.07 13.10
CA ALA A 213 -10.38 20.14 14.46
C ALA A 213 -9.24 19.18 14.86
N PRO A 214 -8.00 19.68 14.82
CA PRO A 214 -7.05 19.56 15.92
C PRO A 214 -7.08 20.85 16.76
N GLN A 215 -7.23 20.73 18.08
CA GLN A 215 -6.59 21.71 18.94
C GLN A 215 -5.08 21.42 18.82
N LEU A 216 -4.32 22.34 18.20
CA LEU A 216 -2.86 22.24 18.19
C LEU A 216 -2.38 22.24 19.64
N GLN A 217 -1.57 21.25 20.00
CA GLN A 217 -0.88 21.27 21.28
C GLN A 217 0.21 22.36 21.25
N PRO A 218 0.59 22.95 22.40
CA PRO A 218 1.68 23.92 22.45
C PRO A 218 2.97 23.35 21.84
N GLY A 219 3.49 24.00 20.80
CA GLY A 219 4.71 23.58 20.09
C GLY A 219 4.48 22.70 18.85
N GLU A 220 3.24 22.33 18.53
CA GLU A 220 2.91 21.70 17.24
C GLU A 220 2.82 22.74 16.13
N GLU A 221 3.49 22.48 15.01
CA GLU A 221 3.38 23.26 13.78
C GLU A 221 2.64 22.43 12.72
N LEU A 222 1.72 23.06 12.00
CA LEU A 222 0.91 22.38 10.98
C LEU A 222 1.80 21.84 9.85
N PRO A 223 1.46 20.68 9.28
CA PRO A 223 2.15 20.18 8.09
C PRO A 223 1.96 21.14 6.90
N ALA A 224 2.91 21.12 5.97
CA ALA A 224 2.93 22.00 4.80
C ALA A 224 2.99 21.21 3.49
N ALA A 225 2.46 21.80 2.43
CA ALA A 225 2.58 21.27 1.06
C ALA A 225 3.56 22.12 0.24
N GLU A 226 4.33 21.45 -0.63
CA GLU A 226 5.21 22.09 -1.61
C GLU A 226 5.08 21.42 -3.00
N ILE A 227 5.66 22.06 -4.01
CA ILE A 227 5.86 21.47 -5.34
C ILE A 227 7.35 21.17 -5.48
N GLY A 228 7.71 19.91 -5.63
CA GLY A 228 9.11 19.47 -5.71
C GLY A 228 9.91 20.13 -6.81
N ASN A 229 11.13 20.56 -6.47
CA ASN A 229 12.13 21.16 -7.38
C ASN A 229 11.55 22.21 -8.34
N TRP A 230 10.51 22.95 -7.93
CA TRP A 230 9.98 24.05 -8.72
C TRP A 230 10.99 25.20 -8.72
N PRO A 231 11.30 25.81 -9.87
CA PRO A 231 12.30 26.87 -9.95
C PRO A 231 12.01 27.98 -8.92
N ASN A 232 13.07 28.53 -8.34
CA ASN A 232 13.05 29.64 -7.37
C ASN A 232 12.32 30.90 -7.87
N ASP A 233 11.97 30.91 -9.15
CA ASP A 233 11.25 31.95 -9.85
C ASP A 233 9.76 31.67 -9.60
N GLY A 234 9.26 32.15 -8.45
CA GLY A 234 7.90 31.91 -7.97
C GLY A 234 6.83 32.03 -9.05
N TYR A 235 5.77 31.25 -8.91
CA TYR A 235 4.59 31.35 -9.76
C TYR A 235 3.62 32.38 -9.15
N GLU A 236 3.25 33.39 -9.94
CA GLU A 236 2.25 34.39 -9.55
C GLU A 236 0.87 33.97 -10.10
N ARG A 237 -0.12 33.80 -9.21
CA ARG A 237 -1.52 33.57 -9.57
C ARG A 237 -2.41 34.46 -8.74
N ASP A 238 -3.34 35.17 -9.37
CA ASP A 238 -4.31 36.04 -8.71
C ASP A 238 -3.65 37.08 -7.75
N GLY A 239 -2.43 37.54 -8.09
CA GLY A 239 -1.65 38.48 -7.28
C GLY A 239 -0.94 37.86 -6.07
N ILE A 240 -0.91 36.53 -5.95
CA ILE A 240 -0.20 35.80 -4.90
C ILE A 240 1.06 35.17 -5.51
N MET A 241 2.22 35.61 -5.03
CA MET A 241 3.53 35.05 -5.39
C MET A 241 3.83 33.85 -4.49
N LEU A 242 3.93 32.66 -5.08
CA LEU A 242 4.32 31.44 -4.36
C LEU A 242 5.86 31.33 -4.36
N THR A 243 6.53 31.79 -3.29
CA THR A 243 8.00 31.68 -3.13
C THR A 243 8.41 30.53 -2.21
N HIS A 244 9.44 29.78 -2.61
CA HIS A 244 9.89 28.55 -1.94
C HIS A 244 10.80 28.74 -0.70
N SER A 245 11.30 29.93 -0.39
CA SER A 245 12.41 30.03 0.58
C SER A 245 11.98 30.57 1.95
N GLY A 246 11.97 29.74 2.99
CA GLY A 246 12.13 30.30 4.35
C GLY A 246 11.89 29.42 5.57
N LEU A 247 11.03 28.40 5.52
CA LEU A 247 10.64 27.67 6.75
C LEU A 247 10.63 26.16 6.53
N ARG A 248 11.79 25.57 6.20
CA ARG A 248 12.03 24.15 6.56
C ARG A 248 12.34 24.11 8.04
N HIS A 249 11.32 24.34 8.87
CA HIS A 249 11.46 24.11 10.30
C HIS A 249 11.59 22.58 10.49
N PRO A 250 12.62 22.09 11.19
CA PRO A 250 12.86 20.64 11.31
C PRO A 250 11.72 19.90 12.04
N ALA A 251 10.79 20.62 12.66
CA ALA A 251 9.60 20.05 13.28
C ALA A 251 8.35 20.03 12.37
N VAL A 252 8.45 20.48 11.11
CA VAL A 252 7.34 20.51 10.15
C VAL A 252 7.51 19.46 9.07
N SER A 253 6.47 18.65 8.87
CA SER A 253 6.38 17.72 7.76
C SER A 253 6.03 18.45 6.48
N VAL A 254 6.86 18.33 5.46
CA VAL A 254 6.68 18.97 4.16
C VAL A 254 6.37 17.90 3.12
N PHE A 255 5.24 18.07 2.43
CA PHE A 255 4.69 17.15 1.45
C PHE A 255 4.95 17.63 0.03
N ASP A 256 5.75 16.88 -0.72
CA ASP A 256 6.10 17.17 -2.10
C ASP A 256 5.05 16.58 -3.05
N THR A 257 4.19 17.45 -3.56
CA THR A 257 3.09 17.05 -4.44
C THR A 257 3.55 16.62 -5.84
N ALA A 258 4.80 16.90 -6.23
CA ALA A 258 5.32 16.54 -7.55
C ALA A 258 5.63 15.04 -7.62
N ASP A 259 6.36 14.52 -6.63
CA ASP A 259 6.86 13.14 -6.59
C ASP A 259 6.20 12.26 -5.51
N ARG A 260 5.33 12.83 -4.68
CA ARG A 260 4.68 12.17 -3.53
C ARG A 260 5.64 11.76 -2.43
N SER A 261 6.77 12.46 -2.29
CA SER A 261 7.66 12.32 -1.13
C SER A 261 7.25 13.25 0.00
N TYR A 262 7.66 12.95 1.24
CA TYR A 262 7.51 13.91 2.34
C TYR A 262 8.64 13.80 3.37
N SER A 263 8.93 14.89 4.08
CA SER A 263 9.86 14.89 5.21
C SER A 263 9.15 14.39 6.46
N ALA A 264 9.46 13.15 6.86
CA ALA A 264 8.90 12.58 8.08
C ALA A 264 9.55 13.22 9.33
N THR A 265 8.71 13.60 10.28
CA THR A 265 9.04 14.13 11.61
C THR A 265 8.56 13.20 12.71
N ASP A 266 7.65 12.26 12.39
CA ASP A 266 7.00 11.35 13.32
C ASP A 266 6.20 12.02 14.45
N SER A 267 5.89 13.31 14.29
CA SER A 267 5.03 14.05 15.20
C SER A 267 3.62 13.46 15.24
N GLU A 268 2.93 13.59 16.37
CA GLU A 268 1.54 13.11 16.50
C GLU A 268 0.63 13.74 15.44
N LEU A 269 0.80 15.04 15.18
CA LEU A 269 0.07 15.77 14.16
C LEU A 269 0.35 15.26 12.75
N GLU A 270 1.62 14.99 12.39
CA GLU A 270 1.95 14.36 11.11
C GLU A 270 1.22 13.03 10.95
N VAL A 271 1.34 12.15 11.94
CA VAL A 271 0.78 10.79 11.87
C VAL A 271 -0.75 10.86 11.77
N ARG A 272 -1.39 11.79 12.49
CA ARG A 272 -2.84 12.04 12.39
C ARG A 272 -3.22 12.53 11.00
N PHE A 273 -2.48 13.50 10.45
CA PHE A 273 -2.72 14.03 9.12
C PHE A 273 -2.53 12.95 8.05
N MET A 274 -1.42 12.20 8.10
CA MET A 274 -1.14 11.08 7.20
C MET A 274 -2.27 10.05 7.23
N LYS A 275 -2.69 9.61 8.41
CA LYS A 275 -3.79 8.64 8.54
C LYS A 275 -5.12 9.15 7.98
N TRP A 276 -5.41 10.43 8.15
CA TRP A 276 -6.58 11.08 7.57
C TRP A 276 -6.47 11.21 6.04
N LEU A 277 -5.27 11.47 5.53
CA LEU A 277 -4.99 11.71 4.12
C LEU A 277 -4.95 10.41 3.28
N LEU A 278 -4.48 9.30 3.84
CA LEU A 278 -4.26 8.01 3.14
C LEU A 278 -5.40 7.52 2.24
N PRO A 279 -6.70 7.66 2.60
CA PRO A 279 -7.80 7.27 1.71
C PRO A 279 -7.89 8.10 0.42
N LEU A 280 -7.28 9.29 0.40
CA LEU A 280 -7.37 10.28 -0.67
C LEU A 280 -6.04 10.43 -1.43
N VAL A 281 -4.92 10.53 -0.71
CA VAL A 281 -3.58 10.77 -1.27
C VAL A 281 -2.56 9.94 -0.50
N ARG A 282 -1.56 9.43 -1.22
CA ARG A 282 -0.49 8.59 -0.66
C ARG A 282 0.84 9.30 -0.83
N PHE A 283 1.60 9.40 0.25
CA PHE A 283 2.94 9.99 0.29
C PHE A 283 3.92 9.00 0.93
N TYR A 284 5.19 9.12 0.57
CA TYR A 284 6.26 8.22 0.97
C TYR A 284 7.37 9.01 1.66
N ALA A 285 7.78 8.59 2.85
CA ALA A 285 8.84 9.27 3.59
C ALA A 285 10.12 9.27 2.75
N ARG A 286 10.84 10.39 2.70
CA ARG A 286 12.19 10.45 2.13
C ARG A 286 13.13 9.61 3.00
N GLU A 287 13.95 8.77 2.39
CA GLU A 287 15.01 8.06 3.12
C GLU A 287 16.05 9.07 3.62
N ASP A 288 16.58 8.85 4.83
CA ASP A 288 17.57 9.71 5.47
C ASP A 288 18.73 10.01 4.51
N GLY A 289 18.90 11.29 4.12
CA GLY A 289 20.00 11.75 3.26
C GLY A 289 19.60 12.31 1.89
N GLN A 290 18.31 12.32 1.53
CA GLN A 290 17.81 13.09 0.37
C GLN A 290 17.25 14.45 0.83
N LEU A 291 18.15 15.42 1.01
CA LEU A 291 17.82 16.83 1.31
C LEU A 291 17.63 17.66 0.05
#